data_AF-A0AAD0RMA7-F1
#
_entry.id   AF-A0AAD0RMA7-F1
#
_cell.length_a   1.000
_cell.length_b   1.000
_cell.length_c   1.000
_cell.angle_alpha   90.00
_cell.angle_beta   90.00
_cell.angle_gamma   90.00
#
_symmetry.space_group_name_H-M   'P 1'
#
loop_
_entity.id
_entity.type
_entity.pdbx_description
1 polymer ?
#
loop_
_entity_poly.entity_id
_entity_poly.type
_entity_poly.pdbx_seq_one_letter_code
_entity_poly.pdbx_strand_id
1 'polypeptide(L)' 'MNRKKKIYETLKKKDKRANAKLQKSNKPRYISKAEREKIAAQQQDNEELNRTNTEH' A
#
# COMPACT_ATOMS: atom_id res chain seq x y z
N MET A 1 14.38 30.58 -18.74
CA MET A 1 14.30 29.19 -18.22
C MET A 1 15.70 28.68 -17.96
N ASN A 2 16.17 28.82 -16.73
CA ASN A 2 17.52 28.37 -16.38
C ASN A 2 17.55 26.84 -16.34
N ARG A 3 18.63 26.24 -16.86
CA ARG A 3 18.82 24.78 -16.91
C ARG A 3 18.54 24.11 -15.57
N LYS A 4 19.02 24.71 -14.46
CA LYS A 4 18.74 24.26 -13.09
C LYS A 4 17.23 24.15 -12.81
N LYS A 5 16.47 25.22 -13.06
CA LYS A 5 15.00 25.24 -12.80
C LYS A 5 14.27 24.17 -13.60
N LYS A 6 14.64 23.99 -14.87
CA LYS A 6 14.05 22.98 -15.76
C LYS A 6 14.28 21.55 -15.23
N ILE A 7 15.50 21.25 -14.78
CA ILE A 7 15.82 19.94 -14.18
C ILE A 7 14.96 19.70 -12.94
N TYR A 8 14.91 20.66 -12.00
CA TYR A 8 14.10 20.53 -10.79
C TYR A 8 12.61 20.29 -11.08
N GLU A 9 12.04 21.04 -12.02
CA GLU A 9 10.65 20.87 -12.43
C GLU A 9 10.39 19.49 -13.04
N THR A 10 11.31 18.99 -13.87
CA THR A 10 11.18 17.65 -14.47
C THR A 10 11.25 16.53 -13.43
N LEU A 11 12.16 16.61 -12.46
CA LEU A 11 12.29 15.63 -11.38
C LEU A 11 11.04 15.62 -10.51
N LYS A 12 10.60 16.80 -10.04
CA LYS A 12 9.39 16.95 -9.23
C LYS A 12 8.15 16.40 -9.96
N LYS A 13 8.06 16.58 -11.28
CA LYS A 13 6.95 16.02 -12.09
C LYS A 13 7.02 14.50 -12.17
N LYS A 14 8.21 13.90 -12.26
CA LYS A 14 8.40 12.44 -12.23
C LYS A 14 8.03 11.86 -10.87
N ASP A 15 8.50 12.47 -9.78
CA ASP A 15 8.21 12.02 -8.42
C ASP A 15 6.70 12.05 -8.12
N LYS A 16 6.03 13.15 -8.48
CA LYS A 16 4.57 13.25 -8.35
C LYS A 16 3.83 12.17 -9.14
N ARG A 17 4.30 11.83 -10.35
CA ARG A 17 3.70 10.77 -11.17
C ARG A 17 3.93 9.39 -10.58
N ALA A 18 5.11 9.12 -10.02
CA ALA A 18 5.39 7.86 -9.33
C ALA A 18 4.52 7.73 -8.07
N ASN A 19 4.46 8.77 -7.25
CA ASN A 19 3.68 8.77 -6.01
C ASN A 19 2.17 8.66 -6.27
N ALA A 20 1.65 9.28 -7.33
CA ALA A 20 0.25 9.16 -7.73
C ALA A 20 -0.13 7.73 -8.13
N LYS A 21 0.79 6.97 -8.74
CA LYS A 21 0.57 5.56 -9.11
C LYS A 21 0.60 4.63 -7.90
N LEU A 22 1.32 5.00 -6.84
CA LEU A 22 1.44 4.20 -5.62
C LEU A 22 0.34 4.50 -4.59
N GLN A 23 -0.53 5.49 -4.84
CA GLN A 23 -1.64 5.79 -3.93
C GLN A 23 -2.68 4.66 -3.98
N LYS A 24 -2.68 3.82 -2.95
CA LYS A 24 -3.83 2.99 -2.60
C LYS A 24 -4.90 3.87 -1.97
N SER A 25 -6.15 3.73 -2.42
CA SER A 25 -7.27 4.41 -1.76
C SER A 25 -7.37 3.91 -0.32
N ASN A 26 -7.54 4.81 0.65
CA ASN A 26 -7.79 4.45 2.06
C ASN A 26 -9.15 3.77 2.27
N LYS A 27 -9.95 3.59 1.21
CA LYS A 27 -11.24 2.89 1.29
C LYS A 27 -11.00 1.39 1.19
N PRO A 28 -11.60 0.57 2.08
CA PRO A 28 -11.57 -0.87 1.89
C PRO A 28 -12.27 -1.21 0.57
N ARG A 29 -11.63 -2.04 -0.25
CA ARG A 29 -12.26 -2.56 -1.47
C ARG A 29 -13.49 -3.36 -1.05
N TYR A 30 -14.64 -3.12 -1.69
CA TYR A 30 -15.80 -3.99 -1.47
C TYR A 30 -15.43 -5.40 -1.92
N ILE A 31 -15.60 -6.35 -1.01
CA ILE A 31 -15.39 -7.77 -1.20
C ILE A 31 -16.70 -8.47 -0.84
N SER A 32 -17.00 -9.56 -1.55
CA SER A 32 -18.21 -10.34 -1.30
C SER A 32 -18.21 -10.91 0.13
N LYS A 33 -19.39 -11.32 0.64
CA LYS A 33 -19.52 -11.91 1.99
C LYS A 33 -18.58 -13.12 2.16
N ALA A 34 -18.55 -14.00 1.16
CA ALA A 34 -17.70 -15.18 1.16
C ALA A 34 -16.19 -14.85 1.13
N GLU A 35 -15.76 -13.80 0.40
CA GLU A 35 -14.36 -13.36 0.41
C GLU A 35 -13.97 -12.71 1.74
N ARG A 36 -14.91 -12.00 2.39
CA ARG A 36 -14.66 -11.39 3.70
C ARG A 36 -14.42 -12.42 4.79
N GLU A 37 -15.19 -13.51 4.79
CA GLU A 37 -15.00 -14.64 5.72
C GLU A 37 -13.64 -15.32 5.50
N LYS A 38 -13.25 -15.54 4.23
CA LYS A 38 -11.93 -16.11 3.89
C LYS A 38 -10.76 -15.24 4.33
N ILE A 39 -10.86 -13.92 4.13
CA ILE A 39 -9.81 -12.98 4.55
C ILE A 39 -9.73 -12.90 6.08
N ALA A 40 -10.86 -12.92 6.78
CA ALA A 40 -10.89 -12.93 8.24
C ALA A 40 -10.23 -14.20 8.81
N ALA A 41 -10.53 -15.38 8.26
CA ALA A 41 -9.88 -16.63 8.68
C ALA A 41 -8.35 -16.59 8.46
N GLN A 42 -7.90 -16.15 7.28
CA GLN A 42 -6.46 -15.99 6.99
C GLN A 42 -5.77 -14.95 7.89
N GLN A 43 -6.49 -13.92 8.33
CA GLN A 43 -5.97 -12.93 9.28
C GLN A 43 -5.80 -13.53 10.68
N GLN A 44 -6.75 -14.35 11.14
CA GLN A 44 -6.61 -15.08 12.42
C GLN A 44 -5.41 -16.03 12.39
N ASP A 45 -5.23 -16.80 11.32
CA ASP A 45 -4.11 -17.72 11.17
C ASP A 45 -2.74 -16.99 11.21
N ASN A 46 -2.64 -15.83 10.55
CA ASN A 46 -1.43 -15.01 10.59
C ASN A 46 -1.19 -14.37 11.96
N GLU A 47 -2.24 -13.97 12.67
CA GLU A 47 -2.11 -13.43 14.03
C GLU A 47 -1.62 -14.49 15.02
N GLU A 48 -2.13 -15.73 14.93
CA GLU A 48 -1.66 -16.85 15.74
C GLU A 48 -0.20 -17.22 15.42
N LEU A 49 0.18 -17.23 14.14
CA LEU A 49 1.56 -17.48 13.72
C LEU A 49 2.52 -16.39 14.25
N ASN A 50 2.09 -15.13 14.27
CA ASN A 50 2.92 -14.05 14.80
C ASN A 50 3.08 -14.10 16.33
N ARG A 51 2.05 -14.53 17.05
CA ARG A 51 2.11 -14.73 18.51
C ARG A 51 3.08 -15.84 18.88
N THR A 52 2.97 -16.99 18.21
CA THR A 52 3.86 -18.14 18.46
C THR A 52 5.33 -17.84 18.16
N ASN A 53 5.62 -17.02 17.15
CA ASN A 53 6.99 -16.57 16.84
C ASN A 53 7.55 -15.53 17.82
N THR A 54 6.69 -14.81 18.56
CA THR A 54 7.12 -13.81 19.56
C THR A 54 7.38 -14.46 20.93
N GLU A 55 6.91 -15.68 21.14
CA GLU A 55 7.03 -16.44 22.39
C GLU A 55 8.25 -17.39 22.44
N HIS A 56 9.11 -17.38 21.40
CA HIS A 56 10.41 -18.07 21.36
C HIS A 56 11.58 -17.08 21.34
#